data_AF-A0A5S9F448-F1
#
_entry.id   AF-A0A5S9F448-F1
#
_cell.length_a   1.000
_cell.length_b   1.000
_cell.length_c   1.000
_cell.angle_alpha   90.00
_cell.angle_beta   90.00
_cell.angle_gamma   90.00
#
_symmetry.space_group_name_H-M   'P 1'
#
loop_
_entity.id
_entity.type
_entity.pdbx_description
1 polymer ?
#
loop_
_entity_poly.entity_id
_entity_poly.type
_entity_poly.pdbx_seq_one_letter_code
_entity_poly.pdbx_strand_id
1 'polypeptide(L)'
;MLVDKPSPPQVNRLVVFFVMAVTTVALGIKYFYIENFHWYFSGICSVFLGVLFQRFSSLNYCDDSRVYCDVGLANYITLFRGGCIAIMSGYLGNSLDLFLAFLYLFVVVLDVADGFVARMTNHISVFGEKMDTECDALGMFVATVICVQQQQLPMVYIFVGLFRYFFILHILCRRNKELFALPPSNFRRFLAGLHMVFIAVALFPMVDPVVLTPISFVFVLPFYTIFIRDWLWVIGVLPDKKGYYTAISSLCSLCFFKIIPILLSGSLFFVFAVDHVSIGISSLLFLCSFSNLLQISIRFTSLLVIILFCFTFVFMTPGLYTTTALAIIVVFLGSNIR
;
A
#
# COMPACT_ATOMS: atom_id res chain seq x y z
N MET A 1 -32.25 -30.57 -13.08
CA MET A 1 -31.30 -31.02 -12.04
C MET A 1 -30.86 -29.78 -11.28
N LEU A 2 -31.37 -29.61 -10.07
CA LEU A 2 -30.92 -28.58 -9.15
C LEU A 2 -29.49 -28.92 -8.77
N VAL A 3 -28.52 -28.14 -9.24
CA VAL A 3 -27.14 -28.24 -8.75
C VAL A 3 -27.20 -27.89 -7.28
N ASP A 4 -26.99 -28.88 -6.41
CA ASP A 4 -26.88 -28.70 -4.98
C ASP A 4 -25.90 -27.55 -4.72
N LYS A 5 -26.41 -26.43 -4.20
CA LYS A 5 -25.55 -25.38 -3.67
C LYS A 5 -24.73 -26.02 -2.55
N PRO A 6 -23.39 -26.02 -2.61
CA PRO A 6 -22.59 -26.56 -1.54
C PRO A 6 -23.00 -25.89 -0.22
N SER A 7 -23.11 -26.70 0.83
CA SER A 7 -23.41 -26.29 2.20
C SER A 7 -22.65 -25.02 2.59
N PRO A 8 -23.24 -24.07 3.35
CA PRO A 8 -22.55 -22.83 3.73
C PRO A 8 -21.26 -23.22 4.47
N PRO A 9 -20.06 -22.89 3.95
CA PRO A 9 -18.86 -23.57 4.39
C PRO A 9 -18.42 -23.05 5.76
N GLN A 10 -17.44 -23.73 6.35
CA GLN A 10 -16.76 -23.44 7.62
C GLN A 10 -16.39 -21.96 7.86
N VAL A 11 -16.39 -21.14 6.81
CA VAL A 11 -16.28 -19.69 6.75
C VAL A 11 -17.07 -18.96 7.85
N ASN A 12 -18.34 -19.31 8.12
CA ASN A 12 -19.12 -18.59 9.14
C ASN A 12 -18.53 -18.73 10.56
N ARG A 13 -18.01 -19.91 10.90
CA ARG A 13 -17.37 -20.13 12.21
C ARG A 13 -16.03 -19.40 12.29
N LEU A 14 -15.31 -19.37 11.18
CA LEU A 14 -14.00 -18.75 11.05
C LEU A 14 -14.08 -17.22 11.15
N VAL A 15 -15.08 -16.62 10.49
CA VAL A 15 -15.38 -15.18 10.57
C VAL A 15 -15.76 -14.79 11.99
N VAL A 16 -16.67 -15.55 12.63
CA VAL A 16 -17.08 -15.26 14.01
C VAL A 16 -15.89 -15.38 14.96
N PHE A 17 -15.06 -16.41 14.81
CA PHE A 17 -13.85 -16.56 15.62
C PHE A 17 -12.85 -15.44 15.37
N PHE A 18 -12.64 -15.03 14.12
CA PHE A 18 -11.78 -13.91 13.76
C PHE A 18 -12.26 -12.60 14.41
N VAL A 19 -13.54 -12.25 14.24
CA VAL A 19 -14.12 -11.05 14.84
C VAL A 19 -13.99 -11.11 16.36
N MET A 20 -14.32 -12.24 16.99
CA MET A 20 -14.20 -12.44 18.44
C MET A 20 -12.74 -12.34 18.91
N ALA A 21 -11.79 -12.94 18.20
CA ALA A 21 -10.37 -12.92 18.58
C ALA A 21 -9.80 -11.51 18.45
N VAL A 22 -10.05 -10.83 17.33
CA VAL A 22 -9.57 -9.47 17.11
C VAL A 22 -10.20 -8.50 18.10
N THR A 23 -11.51 -8.58 18.34
CA THR A 23 -12.18 -7.75 19.35
C THR A 23 -11.66 -8.04 20.76
N THR A 24 -11.39 -9.29 21.11
CA THR A 24 -10.84 -9.68 22.41
C THR A 24 -9.42 -9.16 22.59
N VAL A 25 -8.57 -9.26 21.56
CA VAL A 25 -7.22 -8.70 21.57
C VAL A 25 -7.28 -7.18 21.67
N ALA A 26 -8.14 -6.52 20.88
CA ALA A 26 -8.33 -5.07 20.93
C ALA A 26 -8.83 -4.58 22.29
N LEU A 27 -9.78 -5.31 22.90
CA LEU A 27 -10.26 -5.04 24.25
C LEU A 27 -9.18 -5.32 25.30
N GLY A 28 -8.39 -6.39 25.15
CA GLY A 28 -7.26 -6.68 26.02
C GLY A 28 -6.19 -5.58 25.98
N ILE A 29 -5.86 -5.08 24.78
CA ILE A 29 -4.94 -3.94 24.62
C ILE A 29 -5.58 -2.65 25.18
N LYS A 30 -6.88 -2.43 24.98
CA LYS A 30 -7.62 -1.31 25.62
C LYS A 30 -7.53 -1.36 27.16
N TYR A 31 -7.65 -2.54 27.75
CA TYR A 31 -7.53 -2.71 29.21
C TYR A 31 -6.09 -2.53 29.70
N PHE A 32 -5.09 -2.83 28.85
CA PHE A 32 -3.68 -2.65 29.16
C PHE A 32 -3.20 -1.20 28.96
N TYR A 33 -3.73 -0.49 27.96
CA TYR A 33 -3.47 0.93 27.67
C TYR A 33 -4.71 1.76 28.04
N ILE A 34 -4.71 2.26 29.29
CA ILE A 34 -5.55 3.32 29.91
C ILE A 34 -6.66 3.93 29.02
N GLU A 35 -7.91 3.83 29.51
CA GLU A 35 -9.17 4.53 29.15
C GLU A 35 -9.27 5.32 27.83
N ASN A 36 -8.92 4.73 26.69
CA ASN A 36 -9.06 5.41 25.40
C ASN A 36 -10.25 4.91 24.58
N PHE A 37 -11.15 5.84 24.24
CA PHE A 37 -12.35 5.62 23.41
C PHE A 37 -12.01 5.09 22.00
N HIS A 38 -10.77 5.24 21.55
CA HIS A 38 -10.37 4.93 20.18
C HIS A 38 -10.32 3.44 19.84
N TRP A 39 -10.22 2.55 20.83
CA TRP A 39 -10.26 1.10 20.60
C TRP A 39 -11.61 0.59 20.05
N TYR A 40 -12.68 1.40 20.11
CA TYR A 40 -13.92 1.09 19.39
C TYR A 40 -13.74 1.05 17.87
N PHE A 41 -12.81 1.83 17.30
CA PHE A 41 -12.49 1.76 15.87
C PHE A 41 -11.95 0.39 15.47
N SER A 42 -11.18 -0.25 16.35
CA SER A 42 -10.70 -1.62 16.15
C SER A 42 -11.84 -2.63 16.07
N GLY A 43 -12.80 -2.52 17.00
CA GLY A 43 -14.03 -3.31 16.97
C GLY A 43 -14.82 -3.10 15.67
N ILE A 44 -15.05 -1.83 15.28
CA ILE A 44 -15.76 -1.49 14.04
C ILE A 44 -15.05 -2.05 12.81
N CYS A 45 -13.72 -1.90 12.71
CA CYS A 45 -12.94 -2.43 11.59
C CYS A 45 -13.00 -3.96 11.53
N SER A 46 -12.92 -4.64 12.68
CA SER A 46 -13.01 -6.10 12.74
C SER A 46 -14.38 -6.60 12.27
N VAL A 47 -15.47 -5.95 12.69
CA VAL A 47 -16.83 -6.27 12.26
C VAL A 47 -17.00 -5.99 10.76
N PHE A 48 -16.50 -4.84 10.28
CA PHE A 48 -16.55 -4.48 8.87
C PHE A 48 -15.86 -5.52 7.98
N LEU A 49 -14.64 -5.92 8.34
CA LEU A 49 -13.89 -6.97 7.65
C LEU A 49 -14.60 -8.32 7.72
N GLY A 50 -15.18 -8.67 8.87
CA GLY A 50 -15.96 -9.90 9.03
C GLY A 50 -17.19 -9.93 8.11
N VAL A 51 -17.91 -8.82 8.00
CA VAL A 51 -19.06 -8.67 7.10
C VAL A 51 -18.63 -8.78 5.64
N LEU A 52 -17.52 -8.16 5.25
CA LEU A 52 -16.97 -8.28 3.89
C LEU A 52 -16.58 -9.72 3.57
N PHE A 53 -15.87 -10.39 4.48
CA PHE A 53 -15.48 -11.78 4.31
C PHE A 53 -16.70 -12.69 4.15
N GLN A 54 -17.74 -12.49 4.97
CA GLN A 54 -18.99 -13.24 4.86
C GLN A 54 -19.68 -12.96 3.52
N ARG A 55 -19.77 -11.69 3.11
CA ARG A 55 -20.40 -11.28 1.85
C ARG A 55 -19.69 -11.89 0.63
N PHE A 56 -18.36 -11.87 0.63
CA PHE A 56 -17.57 -12.38 -0.48
C PHE A 56 -17.39 -13.89 -0.45
N SER A 57 -17.68 -14.58 0.67
CA SER A 57 -17.55 -16.05 0.77
C SER A 57 -18.28 -16.82 -0.33
N SER A 58 -19.39 -16.27 -0.85
CA SER A 58 -20.14 -16.82 -1.98
C SER A 58 -19.38 -16.79 -3.32
N LEU A 59 -18.26 -16.07 -3.38
CA LEU A 59 -17.41 -15.87 -4.55
C LEU A 59 -16.14 -16.73 -4.52
N ASN A 60 -16.10 -17.79 -3.70
CA ASN A 60 -14.93 -18.67 -3.58
C ASN A 60 -14.81 -19.65 -4.76
N TYR A 61 -14.64 -19.11 -5.97
CA TYR A 61 -14.45 -19.86 -7.21
C TYR A 61 -13.30 -19.26 -8.04
N CYS A 62 -12.71 -20.08 -8.92
CA CYS A 62 -11.75 -19.66 -9.94
C CYS A 62 -12.48 -19.22 -11.22
N ASP A 63 -11.87 -18.37 -12.04
CA ASP A 63 -12.45 -17.85 -13.31
C ASP A 63 -13.01 -18.97 -14.23
N ASP A 64 -12.44 -20.18 -14.15
CA ASP A 64 -12.89 -21.39 -14.85
C ASP A 64 -14.08 -22.13 -14.17
N SER A 65 -14.90 -21.45 -13.36
CA SER A 65 -16.10 -21.96 -12.68
C SER A 65 -15.90 -23.11 -11.67
N ARG A 66 -14.65 -23.50 -11.37
CA ARG A 66 -14.33 -24.45 -10.30
C ARG A 66 -14.48 -23.78 -8.94
N VAL A 67 -15.42 -24.26 -8.13
CA VAL A 67 -15.63 -23.81 -6.74
C VAL A 67 -14.61 -24.51 -5.84
N TYR A 68 -13.88 -23.73 -5.03
CA TYR A 68 -12.95 -24.30 -4.06
C TYR A 68 -13.69 -24.74 -2.79
N CYS A 69 -13.44 -25.98 -2.34
CA CYS A 69 -14.03 -26.51 -1.11
C CYS A 69 -13.49 -25.84 0.15
N ASP A 70 -12.25 -25.36 0.09
CA ASP A 70 -11.56 -24.68 1.18
C ASP A 70 -11.28 -23.21 0.83
N VAL A 71 -11.10 -22.40 1.87
CA VAL A 71 -10.74 -20.98 1.74
C VAL A 71 -9.28 -20.84 1.26
N GLY A 72 -8.41 -21.82 1.52
CA GLY A 72 -7.01 -21.77 1.08
C GLY A 72 -6.10 -20.89 1.95
N LEU A 73 -4.81 -21.24 1.99
CA LEU A 73 -3.80 -20.60 2.86
C LEU A 73 -3.65 -19.09 2.63
N ALA A 74 -3.70 -18.64 1.38
CA ALA A 74 -3.56 -17.21 1.05
C ALA A 74 -4.65 -16.38 1.73
N ASN A 75 -5.90 -16.84 1.72
CA ASN A 75 -7.01 -16.12 2.34
C ASN A 75 -6.93 -16.09 3.88
N TYR A 76 -6.30 -17.08 4.51
CA TYR A 76 -5.99 -17.01 5.94
C TYR A 76 -4.97 -15.91 6.25
N ILE A 77 -3.95 -15.75 5.39
CA ILE A 77 -2.96 -14.67 5.50
C ILE A 77 -3.64 -13.32 5.31
N THR A 78 -4.50 -13.17 4.31
CA THR A 78 -5.28 -11.93 4.09
C THR A 78 -6.21 -11.62 5.26
N LEU A 79 -6.84 -12.63 5.86
CA LEU A 79 -7.67 -12.45 7.06
C LEU A 79 -6.83 -11.98 8.25
N PHE A 80 -5.68 -12.61 8.48
CA PHE A 80 -4.75 -12.21 9.53
C PHE A 80 -4.24 -10.78 9.33
N ARG A 81 -3.88 -10.42 8.09
CA ARG A 81 -3.52 -9.06 7.67
C ARG A 81 -4.64 -8.06 7.99
N GLY A 82 -5.90 -8.41 7.69
CA GLY A 82 -7.08 -7.63 8.08
C GLY A 82 -7.19 -7.45 9.60
N GLY A 83 -6.86 -8.48 10.38
CA GLY A 83 -6.83 -8.41 11.85
C GLY A 83 -5.78 -7.41 12.35
N CYS A 84 -4.58 -7.41 11.75
CA CYS A 84 -3.55 -6.42 12.04
C CYS A 84 -4.04 -5.00 11.72
N ILE A 85 -4.68 -4.76 10.58
CA ILE A 85 -5.27 -3.46 10.21
C ILE A 85 -6.33 -3.03 11.23
N ALA A 86 -7.18 -3.95 11.69
CA ALA A 86 -8.16 -3.67 12.73
C ALA A 86 -7.47 -3.25 14.04
N ILE A 87 -6.40 -3.92 14.46
CA ILE A 87 -5.61 -3.51 15.64
C ILE A 87 -5.03 -2.10 15.43
N MET A 88 -4.46 -1.81 14.25
CA MET A 88 -3.95 -0.46 13.94
C MET A 88 -5.01 0.62 14.09
N SER A 89 -6.25 0.36 13.69
CA SER A 89 -7.29 1.39 13.82
C SER A 89 -7.58 1.79 15.27
N GLY A 90 -7.20 0.95 16.26
CA GLY A 90 -7.23 1.31 17.68
C GLY A 90 -6.18 2.37 18.07
N TYR A 91 -5.14 2.57 17.24
CA TYR A 91 -4.13 3.63 17.40
C TYR A 91 -4.59 5.00 16.90
N LEU A 92 -5.78 5.10 16.29
CA LEU A 92 -6.39 6.42 16.07
C LEU A 92 -6.45 7.17 17.40
N GLY A 93 -6.16 8.47 17.41
CA GLY A 93 -6.05 9.24 18.66
C GLY A 93 -4.72 9.12 19.41
N ASN A 94 -3.93 8.06 19.20
CA ASN A 94 -2.69 7.81 19.94
C ASN A 94 -1.45 8.32 19.21
N SER A 95 -0.38 8.59 19.97
CA SER A 95 0.93 8.97 19.42
C SER A 95 1.55 7.83 18.60
N LEU A 96 2.35 8.20 17.59
CA LEU A 96 3.14 7.23 16.84
C LEU A 96 4.16 6.57 17.75
N ASP A 97 4.29 5.25 17.60
CA ASP A 97 5.31 4.45 18.26
C ASP A 97 5.90 3.45 17.27
N LEU A 98 7.00 2.80 17.68
CA LEU A 98 7.65 1.79 16.87
C LEU A 98 6.75 0.58 16.63
N PHE A 99 5.91 0.23 17.60
CA PHE A 99 5.01 -0.91 17.48
C PHE A 99 4.06 -0.72 16.29
N LEU A 100 3.42 0.44 16.17
CA LEU A 100 2.52 0.77 15.07
C LEU A 100 3.24 0.77 13.72
N ALA A 101 4.44 1.35 13.66
CA ALA A 101 5.25 1.37 12.45
C ALA A 101 5.62 -0.05 11.98
N PHE A 102 6.10 -0.91 12.91
CA PHE A 102 6.42 -2.30 12.60
C PHE A 102 5.18 -3.13 12.27
N LEU A 103 4.06 -2.86 12.92
CA LEU A 103 2.81 -3.56 12.65
C LEU A 103 2.32 -3.25 11.22
N TYR A 104 2.35 -1.98 10.79
CA TYR A 104 2.01 -1.66 9.41
C TYR A 104 3.01 -2.21 8.40
N LEU A 105 4.32 -2.14 8.69
CA LEU A 105 5.33 -2.78 7.85
C LEU A 105 5.05 -4.28 7.68
N PHE A 106 4.66 -4.94 8.77
CA PHE A 106 4.27 -6.34 8.76
C PHE A 106 3.01 -6.57 7.90
N VAL A 107 2.01 -5.70 7.96
CA VAL A 107 0.84 -5.72 7.06
C VAL A 107 1.26 -5.66 5.58
N VAL A 108 2.18 -4.76 5.23
CA VAL A 108 2.70 -4.63 3.85
C VAL A 108 3.45 -5.88 3.41
N VAL A 109 4.21 -6.52 4.31
CA VAL A 109 4.90 -7.79 4.01
C VAL A 109 3.90 -8.94 3.80
N LEU A 110 2.83 -8.99 4.61
CA LEU A 110 1.78 -10.01 4.47
C LEU A 110 1.04 -9.90 3.13
N ASP A 111 0.89 -8.69 2.57
CA ASP A 111 0.32 -8.46 1.24
C ASP A 111 1.18 -9.01 0.10
N VAL A 112 2.51 -8.93 0.24
CA VAL A 112 3.37 -9.61 -0.74
C VAL A 112 3.30 -11.13 -0.56
N ALA A 113 3.15 -11.59 0.69
CA ALA A 113 3.14 -13.00 1.03
C ALA A 113 1.88 -13.73 0.58
N ASP A 114 0.68 -13.17 0.77
CA ASP A 114 -0.57 -13.82 0.35
C ASP A 114 -0.65 -13.97 -1.18
N GLY A 115 -0.26 -12.95 -1.94
CA GLY A 115 -0.17 -13.01 -3.40
C GLY A 115 0.89 -14.00 -3.90
N PHE A 116 2.00 -14.17 -3.17
CA PHE A 116 2.99 -15.20 -3.48
C PHE A 116 2.46 -16.61 -3.20
N VAL A 117 1.83 -16.82 -2.04
CA VAL A 117 1.25 -18.11 -1.64
C VAL A 117 0.11 -18.51 -2.57
N ALA A 118 -0.75 -17.58 -2.99
CA ALA A 118 -1.83 -17.84 -3.93
C ALA A 118 -1.31 -18.37 -5.28
N ARG A 119 -0.23 -17.79 -5.80
CA ARG A 119 0.44 -18.24 -7.04
C ARG A 119 1.12 -19.59 -6.87
N MET A 120 1.83 -19.80 -5.76
CA MET A 120 2.50 -21.07 -5.49
C MET A 120 1.52 -22.23 -5.30
N THR A 121 0.36 -21.96 -4.70
CA THR A 121 -0.68 -22.97 -4.45
C THR A 121 -1.66 -23.14 -5.61
N ASN A 122 -1.51 -22.38 -6.70
CA ASN A 122 -2.46 -22.31 -7.82
C ASN A 122 -3.91 -22.11 -7.35
N HIS A 123 -4.09 -21.33 -6.28
CA HIS A 123 -5.36 -21.10 -5.61
C HIS A 123 -5.76 -19.62 -5.75
N ILE A 124 -6.03 -19.21 -6.99
CA ILE A 124 -6.45 -17.85 -7.32
C ILE A 124 -7.98 -17.82 -7.33
N SER A 125 -8.59 -17.10 -6.39
CA SER A 125 -10.04 -17.02 -6.24
C SER A 125 -10.54 -15.59 -6.38
N VAL A 126 -11.74 -15.42 -6.93
CA VAL A 126 -12.42 -14.10 -7.01
C VAL A 126 -12.70 -13.54 -5.62
N PHE A 127 -12.98 -14.43 -4.66
CA PHE A 127 -13.07 -14.10 -3.24
C PHE A 127 -11.81 -13.43 -2.72
N GLY A 128 -10.65 -14.07 -2.91
CA GLY A 128 -9.36 -13.56 -2.46
C GLY A 128 -9.03 -12.21 -3.06
N GLU A 129 -9.19 -12.06 -4.38
CA GLU A 129 -8.93 -10.78 -5.06
C GLU A 129 -9.78 -9.63 -4.50
N LYS A 130 -11.07 -9.86 -4.26
CA LYS A 130 -11.94 -8.83 -3.68
C LYS A 130 -11.58 -8.51 -2.23
N MET A 131 -11.31 -9.53 -1.42
CA MET A 131 -10.96 -9.34 -0.01
C MET A 131 -9.63 -8.61 0.13
N ASP A 132 -8.63 -9.01 -0.66
CA ASP A 132 -7.30 -8.41 -0.76
C ASP A 132 -7.42 -6.91 -1.07
N THR A 133 -8.17 -6.57 -2.11
CA THR A 133 -8.36 -5.17 -2.51
C THR A 133 -9.08 -4.32 -1.45
N GLU A 134 -10.03 -4.89 -0.69
CA GLU A 134 -10.67 -4.16 0.41
C GLU A 134 -9.74 -4.00 1.62
N CYS A 135 -8.98 -5.04 1.97
CA CYS A 135 -7.97 -4.97 3.03
C CYS A 135 -6.92 -3.90 2.73
N ASP A 136 -6.41 -3.82 1.49
CA ASP A 136 -5.43 -2.81 1.09
C ASP A 136 -5.98 -1.40 1.24
N ALA A 137 -7.20 -1.17 0.74
CA ALA A 137 -7.81 0.14 0.80
C ALA A 137 -8.14 0.57 2.24
N LEU A 138 -8.59 -0.35 3.08
CA LEU A 138 -8.79 -0.11 4.51
C LEU A 138 -7.47 0.17 5.22
N GLY A 139 -6.45 -0.65 4.98
CA GLY A 139 -5.12 -0.50 5.59
C GLY A 139 -4.51 0.86 5.24
N MET A 140 -4.55 1.21 3.95
CA MET A 140 -4.09 2.51 3.46
C MET A 140 -4.91 3.66 4.04
N PHE A 141 -6.24 3.54 4.11
CA PHE A 141 -7.09 4.57 4.73
C PHE A 141 -6.77 4.77 6.22
N VAL A 142 -6.74 3.70 7.01
CA VAL A 142 -6.43 3.77 8.45
C VAL A 142 -5.05 4.37 8.67
N ALA A 143 -4.03 3.89 7.93
CA ALA A 143 -2.67 4.38 8.08
C ALA A 143 -2.51 5.84 7.67
N THR A 144 -3.14 6.27 6.57
CA THR A 144 -3.10 7.69 6.15
C THR A 144 -3.81 8.61 7.14
N VAL A 145 -4.94 8.20 7.72
CA VAL A 145 -5.62 8.96 8.76
C VAL A 145 -4.74 9.11 9.99
N ILE A 146 -4.09 8.03 10.44
CA ILE A 146 -3.14 8.07 11.57
C ILE A 146 -2.00 9.04 11.28
N CYS A 147 -1.35 8.95 10.11
CA CYS A 147 -0.25 9.84 9.74
C CYS A 147 -0.67 11.32 9.71
N VAL A 148 -1.85 11.63 9.16
CA VAL A 148 -2.35 13.02 9.10
C VAL A 148 -2.73 13.53 10.48
N GLN A 149 -3.38 12.71 11.31
CA GLN A 149 -3.74 13.08 12.67
C GLN A 149 -2.50 13.43 13.50
N GLN A 150 -1.39 12.74 13.25
CA GLN A 150 -0.10 12.96 13.90
C GLN A 150 0.77 14.00 13.17
N GLN A 151 0.20 14.73 12.22
CA GLN A 151 0.86 15.78 11.43
C GLN A 151 2.10 15.31 10.64
N GLN A 152 2.27 13.99 10.45
CA GLN A 152 3.36 13.42 9.65
C GLN A 152 3.14 13.59 8.15
N LEU A 153 1.87 13.58 7.72
CA LEU A 153 1.49 13.78 6.33
C LEU A 153 0.46 14.93 6.23
N PRO A 154 0.44 15.66 5.11
CA PRO A 154 -0.55 16.70 4.89
C PRO A 154 -1.96 16.11 4.69
N MET A 155 -2.99 16.90 5.01
CA MET A 155 -4.41 16.48 4.97
C MET A 155 -4.83 15.89 3.62
N VAL A 156 -4.24 16.35 2.52
CA VAL A 156 -4.50 15.81 1.18
C VAL A 156 -4.29 14.29 1.15
N TYR A 157 -3.33 13.75 1.88
CA TYR A 157 -2.99 12.34 1.81
C TYR A 157 -4.11 11.37 2.25
N ILE A 158 -5.07 11.82 3.06
CA ILE A 158 -6.24 11.01 3.44
C ILE A 158 -7.03 10.56 2.21
N PHE A 159 -7.09 11.39 1.16
CA PHE A 159 -7.86 11.03 -0.03
C PHE A 159 -7.26 9.83 -0.78
N VAL A 160 -5.97 9.54 -0.60
CA VAL A 160 -5.34 8.34 -1.18
C VAL A 160 -6.07 7.08 -0.72
N GLY A 161 -6.41 6.99 0.58
CA GLY A 161 -7.21 5.90 1.13
C GLY A 161 -8.71 6.00 0.82
N LEU A 162 -9.24 7.21 0.61
CA LEU A 162 -10.68 7.42 0.34
C LEU A 162 -11.10 7.19 -1.11
N PHE A 163 -10.19 7.32 -2.07
CA PHE A 163 -10.51 7.27 -3.50
C PHE A 163 -11.23 6.00 -3.93
N ARG A 164 -10.86 4.84 -3.37
CA ARG A 164 -11.61 3.59 -3.62
C ARG A 164 -13.07 3.73 -3.20
N TYR A 165 -13.34 4.23 -2.00
CA TYR A 165 -14.71 4.35 -1.49
C TYR A 165 -15.52 5.36 -2.29
N PHE A 166 -14.91 6.47 -2.71
CA PHE A 166 -15.57 7.41 -3.63
C PHE A 166 -15.90 6.77 -4.98
N PHE A 167 -14.98 5.97 -5.53
CA PHE A 167 -15.20 5.25 -6.77
C PHE A 167 -16.36 4.24 -6.65
N ILE A 168 -16.39 3.45 -5.57
CA ILE A 168 -17.49 2.51 -5.29
C ILE A 168 -18.82 3.25 -5.10
N LEU A 169 -18.84 4.31 -4.29
CA LEU A 169 -20.02 5.13 -4.05
C LEU A 169 -20.57 5.69 -5.36
N HIS A 170 -19.69 6.17 -6.23
CA HIS A 170 -20.07 6.67 -7.54
C HIS A 170 -20.72 5.59 -8.41
N ILE A 171 -20.15 4.39 -8.47
CA ILE A 171 -20.71 3.25 -9.21
C ILE A 171 -22.10 2.90 -8.66
N LEU A 172 -22.26 2.86 -7.35
CA LEU A 172 -23.55 2.57 -6.70
C LEU A 172 -24.62 3.62 -7.06
N CYS A 173 -24.26 4.90 -7.09
CA CYS A 173 -25.15 5.98 -7.51
C CYS A 173 -25.50 5.94 -9.02
N ARG A 174 -24.70 5.25 -9.84
CA ARG A 174 -24.81 5.17 -11.30
C ARG A 174 -25.37 3.83 -11.79
N ARG A 175 -26.00 3.04 -10.93
CA ARG A 175 -26.45 1.66 -11.19
C ARG A 175 -27.31 1.45 -12.47
N ASN A 176 -27.88 2.52 -13.04
CA ASN A 176 -28.70 2.50 -14.25
C ASN A 176 -28.01 3.09 -15.51
N LYS A 177 -26.70 3.36 -15.47
CA LYS A 177 -25.96 3.90 -16.62
C LYS A 177 -24.88 2.91 -17.06
N GLU A 178 -24.58 2.90 -18.35
CA GLU A 178 -23.47 2.12 -18.90
C GLU A 178 -22.15 2.62 -18.28
N LEU A 179 -21.37 1.67 -17.75
CA LEU A 179 -20.05 1.91 -17.18
C LEU A 179 -19.02 1.18 -18.03
N PHE A 180 -17.94 1.87 -18.38
CA PHE A 180 -16.87 1.27 -19.18
C PHE A 180 -15.89 0.51 -18.29
N ALA A 181 -15.50 -0.69 -18.72
CA ALA A 181 -14.47 -1.46 -18.05
C ALA A 181 -13.13 -0.73 -18.12
N LEU A 182 -12.42 -0.70 -17.00
CA LEU A 182 -11.12 -0.06 -16.89
C LEU A 182 -10.05 -1.00 -17.47
N PRO A 183 -9.23 -0.57 -18.44
CA PRO A 183 -8.21 -1.45 -19.00
C PRO A 183 -7.12 -1.74 -17.94
N PRO A 184 -6.53 -2.94 -17.93
CA PRO A 184 -5.50 -3.30 -16.96
C PRO A 184 -4.29 -2.36 -17.07
N SER A 185 -3.74 -1.93 -15.94
CA SER A 185 -2.58 -1.03 -15.91
C SER A 185 -1.61 -1.45 -14.81
N ASN A 186 -0.42 -1.88 -15.22
CA ASN A 186 0.68 -2.21 -14.30
C ASN A 186 1.16 -0.99 -13.52
N PHE A 187 1.05 0.21 -14.11
CA PHE A 187 1.48 1.45 -13.46
C PHE A 187 0.65 1.77 -12.21
N ARG A 188 -0.65 1.49 -12.22
CA ARG A 188 -1.51 1.69 -11.05
C ARG A 188 -1.13 0.79 -9.89
N ARG A 189 -0.88 -0.49 -10.19
CA ARG A 189 -0.43 -1.47 -9.19
C ARG A 189 0.90 -1.04 -8.58
N PHE A 190 1.84 -0.60 -9.40
CA PHE A 190 3.11 -0.07 -8.93
C PHE A 190 2.95 1.17 -8.03
N LEU A 191 2.12 2.13 -8.45
CA LEU A 191 1.89 3.35 -7.68
C LEU A 191 1.20 3.07 -6.33
N ALA A 192 0.25 2.12 -6.30
CA ALA A 192 -0.37 1.67 -5.05
C ALA A 192 0.65 1.03 -4.09
N GLY A 193 1.51 0.13 -4.59
CA GLY A 193 2.57 -0.48 -3.78
C GLY A 193 3.57 0.56 -3.25
N LEU A 194 3.89 1.57 -4.06
CA LEU A 194 4.70 2.70 -3.62
C LEU A 194 4.07 3.52 -2.50
N HIS A 195 2.77 3.80 -2.59
CA HIS A 195 2.03 4.46 -1.51
C HIS A 195 2.08 3.64 -0.23
N MET A 196 1.92 2.31 -0.32
CA MET A 196 2.03 1.44 0.86
C MET A 196 3.39 1.55 1.53
N VAL A 197 4.48 1.50 0.76
CA VAL A 197 5.84 1.65 1.32
C VAL A 197 6.06 3.05 1.89
N PHE A 198 5.63 4.11 1.19
CA PHE A 198 5.79 5.48 1.67
C PHE A 198 5.04 5.73 2.98
N ILE A 199 3.82 5.23 3.10
CA ILE A 199 3.04 5.31 4.35
C ILE A 199 3.74 4.54 5.48
N ALA A 200 4.36 3.39 5.17
CA ALA A 200 5.11 2.64 6.16
C ALA A 200 6.28 3.45 6.72
N VAL A 201 7.01 4.16 5.86
CA VAL A 201 8.07 5.09 6.28
C VAL A 201 7.50 6.25 7.09
N ALA A 202 6.37 6.83 6.67
CA ALA A 202 5.73 7.95 7.36
C ALA A 202 5.18 7.61 8.76
N LEU A 203 4.95 6.33 9.06
CA LEU A 203 4.55 5.86 10.39
C LEU A 203 5.72 5.75 11.37
N PHE A 204 6.97 5.73 10.90
CA PHE A 204 8.13 5.68 11.79
C PHE A 204 8.28 7.01 12.54
N PRO A 205 8.28 7.02 13.89
CA PRO A 205 8.35 8.26 14.66
C PRO A 205 9.69 8.99 14.51
N MET A 206 10.73 8.33 13.98
CA MET A 206 12.04 8.94 13.72
C MET A 206 12.10 9.79 12.45
N VAL A 207 11.07 9.74 11.59
CA VAL A 207 11.06 10.49 10.33
C VAL A 207 10.41 11.85 10.55
N ASP A 208 11.12 12.90 10.11
CA ASP A 208 10.67 14.27 10.27
C ASP A 208 9.61 14.64 9.22
N PRO A 209 8.43 15.18 9.63
CA PRO A 209 7.40 15.68 8.72
C PRO A 209 7.90 16.71 7.68
N VAL A 210 8.95 17.47 8.00
CA VAL A 210 9.54 18.48 7.09
C VAL A 210 10.06 17.81 5.81
N VAL A 211 10.57 16.57 5.92
CA VAL A 211 11.05 15.79 4.77
C VAL A 211 9.90 15.09 4.07
N LEU A 212 8.93 14.56 4.82
CA LEU A 212 7.80 13.82 4.26
C LEU A 212 6.84 14.70 3.46
N THR A 213 6.64 15.95 3.87
CA THR A 213 5.68 16.87 3.24
C THR A 213 5.95 17.09 1.74
N PRO A 214 7.14 17.55 1.29
CA PRO A 214 7.40 17.74 -0.14
C PRO A 214 7.33 16.43 -0.93
N ILE A 215 7.85 15.33 -0.35
CA ILE A 215 7.81 14.00 -0.95
C ILE A 215 6.36 13.56 -1.16
N SER A 216 5.48 13.81 -0.18
CA SER A 216 4.07 13.42 -0.25
C SER A 216 3.36 13.99 -1.48
N PHE A 217 3.66 15.25 -1.87
CA PHE A 217 3.11 15.87 -3.08
C PHE A 217 3.60 15.20 -4.36
N VAL A 218 4.87 14.77 -4.39
CA VAL A 218 5.43 14.02 -5.52
C VAL A 218 4.71 12.68 -5.73
N PHE A 219 4.27 12.02 -4.65
CA PHE A 219 3.47 10.80 -4.73
C PHE A 219 1.99 11.07 -5.06
N VAL A 220 1.38 12.07 -4.41
CA VAL A 220 -0.06 12.39 -4.55
C VAL A 220 -0.43 12.86 -5.96
N LEU A 221 0.37 13.74 -6.56
CA LEU A 221 0.08 14.33 -7.87
C LEU A 221 -0.14 13.28 -8.99
N PRO A 222 0.78 12.32 -9.23
CA PRO A 222 0.57 11.29 -10.25
C PRO A 222 -0.58 10.36 -9.89
N PHE A 223 -0.80 10.07 -8.60
CA PHE A 223 -1.90 9.21 -8.17
C PHE A 223 -3.27 9.82 -8.45
N TYR A 224 -3.43 11.10 -8.13
CA TYR A 224 -4.68 11.83 -8.31
C TYR A 224 -5.01 12.03 -9.78
N THR A 225 -4.01 12.41 -10.58
CA THR A 225 -4.19 12.61 -12.02
C THR A 225 -4.64 11.32 -12.71
N ILE A 226 -4.06 10.17 -12.33
CA ILE A 226 -4.46 8.86 -12.84
C ILE A 226 -5.84 8.47 -12.34
N PHE A 227 -6.14 8.67 -11.06
CA PHE A 227 -7.45 8.36 -10.50
C PHE A 227 -8.56 9.17 -11.17
N ILE A 228 -8.38 10.49 -11.34
CA ILE A 228 -9.34 11.36 -12.00
C ILE A 228 -9.54 10.92 -13.46
N ARG A 229 -8.45 10.60 -14.18
CA ARG A 229 -8.53 10.08 -15.55
C ARG A 229 -9.34 8.79 -15.61
N ASP A 230 -9.06 7.84 -14.72
CA ASP A 230 -9.73 6.54 -14.68
C ASP A 230 -11.21 6.70 -14.32
N TRP A 231 -11.53 7.64 -13.43
CA TRP A 231 -12.90 7.99 -13.10
C TRP A 231 -13.63 8.58 -14.32
N LEU A 232 -13.03 9.53 -15.03
CA LEU A 232 -13.61 10.10 -16.25
C LEU A 232 -13.81 9.07 -17.37
N TRP A 233 -12.93 8.07 -17.45
CA TRP A 233 -13.04 6.96 -18.39
C TRP A 233 -14.26 6.08 -18.08
N VAL A 234 -14.40 5.67 -16.81
CA VAL A 234 -15.51 4.81 -16.38
C VAL A 234 -16.87 5.45 -16.60
N ILE A 235 -16.96 6.79 -16.47
CA ILE A 235 -18.19 7.54 -16.73
C ILE A 235 -18.49 7.66 -18.23
N GLY A 236 -17.53 7.37 -19.11
CA GLY A 236 -17.69 7.53 -20.56
C GLY A 236 -17.54 8.98 -21.04
N VAL A 237 -16.95 9.86 -20.23
CA VAL A 237 -16.67 11.26 -20.63
C VAL A 237 -15.51 11.33 -21.60
N LEU A 238 -14.50 10.46 -21.43
CA LEU A 238 -13.33 10.39 -22.30
C LEU A 238 -13.65 9.57 -23.56
N PRO A 239 -13.64 10.17 -24.76
CA PRO A 239 -13.86 9.44 -26.00
C PRO A 239 -12.61 8.63 -26.37
N ASP A 240 -12.76 7.32 -26.57
CA ASP A 240 -11.71 6.39 -27.00
C ASP A 240 -11.25 6.59 -28.47
N LYS A 241 -11.39 7.79 -29.02
CA LYS A 241 -11.13 8.07 -30.44
C LYS A 241 -9.71 8.59 -30.74
N LYS A 242 -8.87 8.85 -29.72
CA LYS A 242 -7.57 9.54 -29.93
C LYS A 242 -6.38 9.02 -29.11
N GLY A 243 -6.45 7.84 -28.49
CA GLY A 243 -5.31 7.32 -27.69
C GLY A 243 -4.93 8.23 -26.50
N TYR A 244 -5.86 9.07 -26.03
CA TYR A 244 -5.62 10.01 -24.94
C TYR A 244 -5.33 9.27 -23.62
N TYR A 245 -6.01 8.14 -23.43
CA TYR A 245 -5.81 7.25 -22.29
C TYR A 245 -4.37 6.72 -22.23
N THR A 246 -3.83 6.24 -23.36
CA THR A 246 -2.47 5.73 -23.46
C THR A 246 -1.44 6.85 -23.36
N ALA A 247 -1.67 8.00 -23.99
CA ALA A 247 -0.76 9.16 -23.93
C ALA A 247 -0.51 9.66 -22.49
N ILE A 248 -1.57 9.86 -21.70
CA ILE A 248 -1.43 10.27 -20.28
C ILE A 248 -0.70 9.19 -19.48
N SER A 249 -1.04 7.91 -19.68
CA SER A 249 -0.36 6.81 -18.99
C SER A 249 1.13 6.78 -19.32
N SER A 250 1.49 6.97 -20.59
CA SER A 250 2.87 7.02 -21.05
C SER A 250 3.61 8.23 -20.48
N LEU A 251 3.01 9.42 -20.49
CA LEU A 251 3.58 10.63 -19.89
C LEU A 251 3.82 10.47 -18.39
N CYS A 252 2.83 10.00 -17.62
CA CYS A 252 3.00 9.75 -16.19
C CYS A 252 4.10 8.72 -15.94
N SER A 253 4.13 7.61 -16.71
CA SER A 253 5.18 6.61 -16.58
C SER A 253 6.57 7.14 -16.93
N LEU A 254 6.69 7.99 -17.96
CA LEU A 254 7.94 8.66 -18.34
C LEU A 254 8.43 9.61 -17.26
N CYS A 255 7.56 10.49 -16.77
CA CYS A 255 7.89 11.42 -15.70
C CYS A 255 8.34 10.67 -14.45
N PHE A 256 7.60 9.63 -14.07
CA PHE A 256 7.80 8.95 -12.80
C PHE A 256 8.95 7.95 -12.80
N PHE A 257 9.14 7.19 -13.89
CA PHE A 257 10.22 6.21 -13.98
C PHE A 257 11.52 6.79 -14.55
N LYS A 258 11.48 7.85 -15.36
CA LYS A 258 12.70 8.43 -15.95
C LYS A 258 13.06 9.77 -15.33
N ILE A 259 12.14 10.73 -15.31
CA ILE A 259 12.50 12.12 -14.96
C ILE A 259 12.73 12.29 -13.45
N ILE A 260 11.84 11.77 -12.61
CA ILE A 260 11.94 11.92 -11.15
C ILE A 260 13.22 11.28 -10.59
N PRO A 261 13.59 10.03 -10.93
CA PRO A 261 14.83 9.42 -10.44
C PRO A 261 16.08 10.16 -10.92
N ILE A 262 16.08 10.70 -12.15
CA ILE A 262 17.20 11.51 -12.67
C ILE A 262 17.33 12.81 -11.87
N LEU A 263 16.23 13.53 -11.65
CA LEU A 263 16.24 14.76 -10.85
C LEU A 263 16.64 14.49 -9.40
N LEU A 264 16.12 13.44 -8.78
CA LEU A 264 16.46 13.10 -7.39
C LEU A 264 17.92 12.65 -7.27
N SER A 265 18.42 11.84 -8.21
CA SER A 265 19.84 11.46 -8.28
C SER A 265 20.74 12.68 -8.49
N GLY A 266 20.32 13.62 -9.32
CA GLY A 266 21.00 14.90 -9.50
C GLY A 266 21.02 15.75 -8.23
N SER A 267 19.92 15.80 -7.48
CA SER A 267 19.87 16.52 -6.19
C SER A 267 20.74 15.85 -5.12
N LEU A 268 20.77 14.52 -5.05
CA LEU A 268 21.62 13.77 -4.13
C LEU A 268 23.11 13.97 -4.47
N PHE A 269 23.43 14.00 -5.76
CA PHE A 269 24.77 14.35 -6.24
C PHE A 269 25.17 15.77 -5.86
N PHE A 270 24.26 16.74 -5.99
CA PHE A 270 24.51 18.12 -5.61
C PHE A 270 24.72 18.29 -4.10
N VAL A 271 23.89 17.64 -3.27
CA VAL A 271 24.07 17.62 -1.81
C VAL A 271 25.41 16.98 -1.44
N PHE A 272 25.80 15.87 -2.10
CA PHE A 272 27.12 15.26 -1.92
C PHE A 272 28.28 16.19 -2.32
N ALA A 273 28.11 16.99 -3.38
CA ALA A 273 29.14 17.92 -3.81
C ALA A 273 29.35 19.09 -2.83
N VAL A 274 28.35 19.38 -1.99
CA VAL A 274 28.34 20.51 -1.05
C VAL A 274 28.69 20.08 0.39
N ASP A 275 28.25 18.90 0.84
CA ASP A 275 28.51 18.41 2.20
C ASP A 275 29.68 17.41 2.25
N HIS A 276 30.72 17.73 3.02
CA HIS A 276 31.86 16.85 3.32
C HIS A 276 31.48 15.70 4.27
N VAL A 277 30.53 14.85 3.88
CA VAL A 277 30.10 13.69 4.65
C VAL A 277 31.11 12.54 4.53
N SER A 278 31.30 11.81 5.63
CA SER A 278 32.17 10.63 5.80
C SER A 278 32.32 9.77 4.53
N ILE A 279 33.57 9.56 4.11
CA ILE A 279 34.04 9.01 2.83
C ILE A 279 33.38 7.65 2.45
N GLY A 280 32.96 6.84 3.43
CA GLY A 280 32.36 5.52 3.20
C GLY A 280 30.89 5.55 2.73
N ILE A 281 30.01 6.28 3.42
CA ILE A 281 28.57 6.35 3.07
C ILE A 281 28.38 7.22 1.82
N SER A 282 29.20 8.25 1.69
CA SER A 282 29.13 9.23 0.62
C SER A 282 29.56 8.63 -0.74
N SER A 283 30.56 7.74 -0.75
CA SER A 283 30.96 6.99 -1.96
C SER A 283 29.92 5.98 -2.44
N LEU A 284 29.19 5.35 -1.53
CA LEU A 284 28.11 4.41 -1.89
C LEU A 284 26.85 5.12 -2.40
N LEU A 285 26.48 6.27 -1.81
CA LEU A 285 25.41 7.14 -2.32
C LEU A 285 25.73 7.70 -3.71
N PHE A 286 27.01 8.05 -3.95
CA PHE A 286 27.52 8.44 -5.26
C PHE A 286 27.38 7.30 -6.28
N LEU A 287 27.80 6.07 -5.94
CA LEU A 287 27.68 4.91 -6.83
C LEU A 287 26.21 4.56 -7.14
N CYS A 288 25.30 4.68 -6.16
CA CYS A 288 23.85 4.51 -6.39
C CYS A 288 23.28 5.60 -7.31
N SER A 289 23.63 6.85 -7.08
CA SER A 289 23.16 7.98 -7.91
C SER A 289 23.72 7.91 -9.33
N PHE A 290 24.99 7.52 -9.47
CA PHE A 290 25.69 7.36 -10.75
C PHE A 290 25.17 6.17 -11.57
N SER A 291 24.89 5.03 -10.93
CA SER A 291 24.31 3.86 -11.62
C SER A 291 22.87 4.11 -12.09
N ASN A 292 22.07 4.88 -11.34
CA ASN A 292 20.75 5.34 -11.78
C ASN A 292 20.83 6.34 -12.95
N LEU A 293 21.79 7.27 -12.93
CA LEU A 293 22.05 8.20 -14.04
C LEU A 293 22.46 7.48 -15.33
N LEU A 294 23.24 6.39 -15.21
CA LEU A 294 23.70 5.60 -16.35
C LEU A 294 22.69 4.55 -16.84
N GLN A 295 21.56 4.36 -16.17
CA GLN A 295 20.56 3.31 -16.48
C GLN A 295 21.17 1.90 -16.54
N ILE A 296 22.21 1.62 -15.73
CA ILE A 296 22.89 0.32 -15.70
C ILE A 296 22.23 -0.59 -14.65
N SER A 297 21.67 -1.70 -15.13
CA SER A 297 21.16 -2.90 -14.43
C SER A 297 20.77 -2.79 -12.94
N ILE A 298 19.47 -2.93 -12.71
CA ILE A 298 18.70 -2.98 -11.44
C ILE A 298 19.31 -3.88 -10.33
N ARG A 299 20.09 -4.90 -10.69
CA ARG A 299 20.67 -5.87 -9.75
C ARG A 299 21.87 -5.32 -8.97
N PHE A 300 22.63 -4.38 -9.55
CA PHE A 300 23.78 -3.78 -8.87
C PHE A 300 23.34 -2.71 -7.86
N THR A 301 22.36 -1.90 -8.22
CA THR A 301 21.84 -0.79 -7.40
C THR A 301 21.10 -1.29 -6.16
N SER A 302 20.29 -2.35 -6.28
CA SER A 302 19.58 -2.96 -5.15
C SER A 302 20.51 -3.60 -4.12
N LEU A 303 21.58 -4.26 -4.58
CA LEU A 303 22.59 -4.88 -3.71
C LEU A 303 23.41 -3.81 -2.95
N LEU A 304 23.76 -2.71 -3.64
CA LEU A 304 24.41 -1.55 -3.04
C LEU A 304 23.55 -0.87 -1.97
N VAL A 305 22.23 -0.74 -2.18
CA VAL A 305 21.29 -0.17 -1.21
C VAL A 305 21.07 -1.08 -0.01
N ILE A 306 20.97 -2.39 -0.20
CA ILE A 306 20.85 -3.34 0.92
C ILE A 306 22.13 -3.29 1.78
N ILE A 307 23.31 -3.21 1.15
CA ILE A 307 24.58 -3.01 1.84
C ILE A 307 24.60 -1.67 2.57
N LEU A 308 24.15 -0.58 1.92
CA LEU A 308 24.07 0.74 2.53
C LEU A 308 23.14 0.76 3.74
N PHE A 309 21.95 0.16 3.61
CA PHE A 309 20.94 0.05 4.65
C PHE A 309 21.45 -0.75 5.86
N CYS A 310 22.02 -1.95 5.62
CA CYS A 310 22.68 -2.74 6.65
C CYS A 310 23.82 -1.97 7.33
N PHE A 311 24.63 -1.23 6.56
CA PHE A 311 25.75 -0.46 7.10
C PHE A 311 25.28 0.73 7.95
N THR A 312 24.25 1.46 7.50
CA THR A 312 23.68 2.60 8.25
C THR A 312 22.86 2.19 9.46
N PHE A 313 22.23 1.02 9.45
CA PHE A 313 21.49 0.48 10.60
C PHE A 313 22.42 0.05 11.74
N VAL A 314 23.65 -0.37 11.42
CA VAL A 314 24.65 -0.85 12.41
C VAL A 314 25.51 0.27 13.01
N PHE A 315 25.72 1.41 12.32
CA PHE A 315 26.80 2.38 12.65
C PHE A 315 26.40 3.83 13.05
N MET A 316 25.17 4.10 13.52
CA MET A 316 24.75 5.36 14.22
C MET A 316 24.37 6.65 13.44
N THR A 317 23.60 7.48 14.18
CA THR A 317 23.21 8.92 14.14
C THR A 317 21.83 9.32 13.55
N PRO A 318 20.98 10.05 14.32
CA PRO A 318 19.61 10.41 13.91
C PRO A 318 19.45 11.25 12.64
N GLY A 319 20.48 11.99 12.24
CA GLY A 319 20.41 12.90 11.08
C GLY A 319 20.47 12.22 9.72
N LEU A 320 20.88 10.95 9.64
CA LEU A 320 21.09 10.22 8.37
C LEU A 320 19.92 9.33 7.93
N TYR A 321 18.83 9.26 8.71
CA TYR A 321 17.65 8.47 8.34
C TYR A 321 16.92 9.05 7.11
N THR A 322 16.98 10.36 6.92
CA THR A 322 16.28 11.06 5.84
C THR A 322 16.95 10.86 4.49
N THR A 323 18.29 10.92 4.45
CA THR A 323 19.09 10.71 3.23
C THR A 323 19.07 9.25 2.79
N THR A 324 19.07 8.31 3.74
CA THR A 324 18.93 6.87 3.46
C THR A 324 17.52 6.51 2.99
N ALA A 325 16.47 7.04 3.61
CA ALA A 325 15.10 6.86 3.13
C ALA A 325 14.89 7.42 1.71
N LEU A 326 15.42 8.61 1.43
CA LEU A 326 15.40 9.20 0.09
C LEU A 326 16.15 8.31 -0.92
N ALA A 327 17.33 7.80 -0.58
CA ALA A 327 18.10 6.91 -1.46
C ALA A 327 17.37 5.59 -1.78
N ILE A 328 16.67 5.00 -0.81
CA ILE A 328 15.84 3.80 -1.01
C ILE A 328 14.70 4.09 -1.99
N ILE A 329 14.03 5.23 -1.82
CA ILE A 329 12.94 5.66 -2.70
C ILE A 329 13.45 5.84 -4.15
N VAL A 330 14.62 6.48 -4.35
CA VAL A 330 15.21 6.64 -5.69
C VAL A 330 15.48 5.30 -6.37
N VAL A 331 16.10 4.37 -5.64
CA VAL A 331 16.47 3.08 -6.21
C VAL A 331 15.25 2.21 -6.48
N PHE A 332 14.23 2.26 -5.61
CA PHE A 332 12.98 1.56 -5.86
C PHE A 332 12.24 2.12 -7.09
N LEU A 333 12.23 3.45 -7.25
CA LEU A 333 11.68 4.10 -8.44
C LEU A 333 12.44 3.77 -9.73
N GLY A 334 13.77 3.70 -9.68
CA GLY A 334 14.61 3.32 -10.83
C GLY A 334 14.53 1.84 -11.21
N SER A 335 14.17 0.96 -10.26
CA SER A 335 14.17 -0.50 -10.45
C SER A 335 13.11 -1.05 -11.42
N ASN A 336 12.10 -0.24 -11.79
CA ASN A 336 10.97 -0.67 -12.62
C ASN A 336 10.96 -0.08 -14.04
N ILE A 337 12.07 0.50 -14.48
CA ILE A 337 12.29 0.81 -15.90
C ILE A 337 12.57 -0.52 -16.62
N ARG A 338 11.53 -1.17 -17.14
CA ARG A 338 11.67 -2.18 -18.22
C ARG A 338 11.22 -1.56 -19.53
#